data_AF-A0A7Z9W2B8-F1
#
_entry.id   AF-A0A7Z9W2B8-F1
#
_cell.length_a   1.000
_cell.length_b   1.000
_cell.length_c   1.000
_cell.angle_alpha   90.00
_cell.angle_beta   90.00
_cell.angle_gamma   90.00
#
_symmetry.space_group_name_H-M   'P 1'
#
loop_
_entity.id
_entity.type
_entity.pdbx_description
1 polymer ?
#
loop_
_entity_poly.entity_id
_entity_poly.type
_entity_poly.pdbx_seq_one_letter_code
_entity_poly.pdbx_strand_id
1 'polypeptide(L)'
;MQHVLYRFLISALVVLPACNGRGSPPPSGPNTTTDLPMTILGAKVINGPGAEPIDDAVVVIRGTIIETIGTRAGTPVPKGGTIVDGRGQILIAAQTLDEPGPTFLSIETGAPADLVLLSADPLVNIQNLSAIERVMQAGQWLDTP
;
A
#
# COMPACT_ATOMS: atom_id res chain seq x y z
N MET A 1 -30.20 67.51 -25.68
CA MET A 1 -31.43 67.59 -26.51
C MET A 1 -31.94 66.17 -26.71
N GLN A 2 -33.20 65.92 -26.31
CA GLN A 2 -34.18 64.96 -26.85
C GLN A 2 -33.78 63.51 -27.15
N HIS A 3 -34.54 62.47 -26.80
CA HIS A 3 -35.76 62.18 -26.04
C HIS A 3 -36.01 60.67 -26.37
N VAL A 4 -36.93 59.97 -25.69
CA VAL A 4 -37.58 58.71 -26.13
C VAL A 4 -36.75 57.42 -25.87
N LEU A 5 -37.20 56.35 -25.20
CA LEU A 5 -38.51 55.98 -24.65
C LEU A 5 -38.37 54.85 -23.61
N TYR A 6 -39.26 54.93 -22.64
CA TYR A 6 -39.76 53.96 -21.67
C TYR A 6 -40.02 52.52 -22.18
N ARG A 7 -40.10 51.58 -21.22
CA ARG A 7 -40.74 50.21 -21.22
C ARG A 7 -39.69 49.07 -21.20
N PHE A 8 -39.64 48.12 -20.27
CA PHE A 8 -40.61 47.36 -19.46
C PHE A 8 -39.93 47.02 -18.11
N LEU A 9 -40.46 47.35 -16.92
CA LEU A 9 -41.47 46.63 -16.11
C LEU A 9 -41.15 45.15 -15.79
N ILE A 10 -41.24 44.82 -14.48
CA ILE A 10 -41.34 43.51 -13.80
C ILE A 10 -39.98 42.96 -13.30
N SER A 11 -39.54 43.27 -12.07
CA SER A 11 -39.97 42.73 -10.76
C SER A 11 -39.76 41.22 -10.59
N ALA A 12 -38.79 40.82 -9.76
CA ALA A 12 -38.98 39.89 -8.64
C ALA A 12 -37.61 39.50 -8.06
N LEU A 13 -37.34 40.01 -6.87
CA LEU A 13 -36.31 39.50 -5.97
C LEU A 13 -36.70 38.07 -5.56
N VAL A 14 -35.99 37.06 -6.07
CA VAL A 14 -36.04 35.70 -5.51
C VAL A 14 -34.81 35.55 -4.61
N VAL A 15 -35.05 35.62 -3.30
CA VAL A 15 -34.10 35.13 -2.29
C VAL A 15 -34.24 33.60 -2.28
N LEU A 16 -33.25 32.89 -2.81
CA LEU A 16 -33.15 31.45 -2.63
C LEU A 16 -32.60 31.17 -1.23
N PRO A 17 -33.23 30.30 -0.42
CA PRO A 17 -32.62 29.80 0.79
C PRO A 17 -31.49 28.83 0.42
N ALA A 18 -30.28 29.12 0.90
CA ALA A 18 -29.20 28.14 0.92
C ALA A 18 -29.57 27.03 1.90
N CYS A 19 -29.73 25.80 1.41
CA CYS A 19 -29.55 24.55 2.15
C CYS A 19 -29.70 23.40 1.15
N ASN A 20 -28.58 22.81 0.71
CA ASN A 20 -28.57 21.40 0.34
C ASN A 20 -27.25 20.83 0.82
N GLY A 21 -27.25 20.43 2.10
CA GLY A 21 -26.20 19.60 2.67
C GLY A 21 -26.11 18.32 1.86
N ARG A 22 -25.04 18.21 1.06
CA ARG A 22 -24.65 16.95 0.43
C ARG A 22 -24.03 16.12 1.55
N GLY A 23 -24.86 15.39 2.28
CA GLY A 23 -24.39 14.39 3.23
C GLY A 23 -23.51 13.41 2.46
N SER A 24 -22.24 13.32 2.84
CA SER A 24 -21.35 12.26 2.37
C SER A 24 -22.05 10.92 2.64
N PRO A 25 -22.06 9.96 1.68
CA PRO A 25 -22.50 8.62 2.01
C PRO A 25 -21.72 8.12 3.24
N PRO A 26 -22.35 7.38 4.16
CA PRO A 26 -21.64 6.82 5.31
C PRO A 26 -20.44 6.01 4.80
N PRO A 27 -19.30 6.01 5.53
CA PRO A 27 -18.19 5.12 5.18
C PRO A 27 -18.78 3.72 5.08
N SER A 28 -18.65 3.11 3.90
CA SER A 28 -19.03 1.71 3.70
C SER A 28 -18.36 0.92 4.83
N GLY A 29 -19.14 0.13 5.57
CA GLY A 29 -18.62 -0.71 6.66
C GLY A 29 -17.47 -1.59 6.16
N PRO A 30 -16.67 -2.19 7.07
CA PRO A 30 -15.47 -2.92 6.69
C PRO A 30 -15.84 -3.98 5.64
N ASN A 31 -15.36 -3.77 4.43
CA ASN A 31 -15.37 -4.68 3.30
C ASN A 31 -14.55 -5.91 3.69
N THR A 32 -15.17 -6.80 4.46
CA THR A 32 -14.52 -7.78 5.34
C THR A 32 -13.84 -8.92 4.58
N THR A 33 -13.99 -8.97 3.26
CA THR A 33 -13.34 -9.95 2.39
C THR A 33 -12.02 -9.42 1.80
N THR A 34 -11.85 -8.10 1.71
CA THR A 34 -10.61 -7.46 1.18
C THR A 34 -9.65 -7.05 2.31
N ASP A 35 -10.05 -7.24 3.56
CA ASP A 35 -9.32 -6.83 4.77
C ASP A 35 -8.66 -8.01 5.51
N LEU A 36 -8.66 -9.21 4.95
CA LEU A 36 -7.93 -10.31 5.58
C LEU A 36 -6.42 -10.10 5.35
N PRO A 37 -5.60 -10.07 6.42
CA PRO A 37 -4.18 -9.81 6.28
C PRO A 37 -3.46 -11.00 5.62
N MET A 38 -2.43 -10.70 4.84
CA MET A 38 -1.41 -11.67 4.47
C MET A 38 -0.19 -11.45 5.36
N THR A 39 0.34 -12.51 5.96
CA THR A 39 1.56 -12.45 6.77
C THR A 39 2.65 -13.28 6.15
N ILE A 40 3.79 -12.66 5.84
CA ILE A 40 5.03 -13.37 5.50
C ILE A 40 5.78 -13.57 6.82
N LEU A 41 6.01 -14.82 7.18
CA LEU A 41 6.51 -15.22 8.49
C LEU A 41 7.87 -15.92 8.39
N GLY A 42 8.88 -15.33 9.03
CA GLY A 42 10.19 -15.94 9.23
C GLY A 42 11.22 -15.73 8.13
N ALA A 43 10.95 -14.85 7.17
CA ALA A 43 11.93 -14.42 6.18
C ALA A 43 13.00 -13.51 6.81
N LYS A 44 14.19 -13.47 6.19
CA LYS A 44 15.13 -12.37 6.40
C LYS A 44 14.69 -11.18 5.55
N VAL A 45 14.48 -10.01 6.14
CA VAL A 45 14.15 -8.78 5.41
C VAL A 45 15.40 -7.95 5.18
N ILE A 46 15.66 -7.55 3.94
CA ILE A 46 16.71 -6.58 3.60
C ILE A 46 16.03 -5.29 3.15
N ASN A 47 16.14 -4.27 4.00
CA ASN A 47 15.43 -2.99 3.85
C ASN A 47 16.31 -1.89 3.24
N GLY A 48 16.84 -2.15 2.04
CA GLY A 48 17.66 -1.16 1.32
C GLY A 48 19.08 -0.94 1.88
N PRO A 49 19.86 -0.05 1.25
CA PRO A 49 21.28 0.14 1.58
C PRO A 49 21.50 0.69 2.99
N GLY A 50 22.42 0.09 3.74
CA GLY A 50 22.84 0.57 5.06
C GLY A 50 21.88 0.24 6.20
N ALA A 51 20.70 -0.30 5.93
CA ALA A 51 19.82 -0.85 6.94
C ALA A 51 20.32 -2.23 7.41
N GLU A 52 20.22 -2.50 8.70
CA GLU A 52 20.50 -3.82 9.25
C GLU A 52 19.40 -4.81 8.82
N PRO A 53 19.75 -5.97 8.26
CA PRO A 53 18.76 -6.99 7.92
C PRO A 53 18.00 -7.46 9.17
N ILE A 54 16.70 -7.70 9.01
CA ILE A 54 15.85 -8.24 10.08
C ILE A 54 15.74 -9.74 9.87
N ASP A 55 16.35 -10.52 10.75
CA ASP A 55 16.18 -11.98 10.78
C ASP A 55 14.84 -12.38 11.41
N ASP A 56 14.29 -13.50 10.95
CA ASP A 56 13.02 -14.07 11.43
C ASP A 56 11.88 -13.03 11.49
N ALA A 57 11.75 -12.24 10.42
CA ALA A 57 10.83 -11.13 10.37
C ALA A 57 9.36 -11.58 10.25
N VAL A 58 8.47 -10.71 10.72
CA VAL A 58 7.03 -10.77 10.48
C VAL A 58 6.68 -9.55 9.65
N VAL A 59 6.14 -9.78 8.45
CA VAL A 59 5.66 -8.73 7.56
C VAL A 59 4.17 -8.95 7.33
N VAL A 60 3.37 -7.98 7.74
CA VAL A 60 1.90 -8.00 7.59
C VAL A 60 1.51 -7.06 6.47
N ILE A 61 0.68 -7.57 5.58
CA ILE A 61 0.19 -6.88 4.39
C ILE A 61 -1.33 -6.89 4.45
N ARG A 62 -1.94 -5.74 4.21
CA ARG A 62 -3.40 -5.55 4.21
C ARG A 62 -3.80 -4.83 2.92
N GLY A 63 -4.56 -5.52 2.09
CA GLY A 63 -4.83 -5.05 0.73
C GLY A 63 -3.53 -4.89 -0.06
N THR A 64 -3.18 -3.65 -0.39
CA THR A 64 -2.01 -3.31 -1.21
C THR A 64 -0.84 -2.71 -0.43
N ILE A 65 -0.97 -2.59 0.90
CA ILE A 65 -0.05 -1.83 1.75
C ILE A 65 0.59 -2.76 2.77
N ILE A 66 1.87 -2.49 3.06
CA ILE A 66 2.57 -3.10 4.18
C ILE A 66 2.05 -2.46 5.47
N GLU A 67 1.27 -3.21 6.24
CA GLU A 67 0.69 -2.75 7.50
C GLU A 67 1.74 -2.68 8.61
N THR A 68 2.64 -3.67 8.68
CA THR A 68 3.71 -3.65 9.68
C THR A 68 4.85 -4.58 9.31
N ILE A 69 6.03 -4.27 9.85
CA ILE A 69 7.26 -5.06 9.73
C ILE A 69 7.96 -5.05 11.08
N GLY A 70 8.49 -6.20 11.50
CA GLY A 70 9.39 -6.25 12.63
C GLY A 70 9.91 -7.65 12.91
N THR A 71 10.66 -7.80 13.98
CA THR A 71 11.11 -9.12 14.45
C THR A 71 9.89 -9.92 14.95
N ARG A 72 9.98 -11.26 14.89
CA ARG A 72 8.94 -12.13 15.47
C ARG A 72 8.65 -11.86 16.94
N ALA A 73 9.64 -11.41 17.71
CA ALA A 73 9.45 -11.07 19.11
C ALA A 73 8.65 -9.76 19.32
N GLY A 74 8.80 -8.79 18.41
CA GLY A 74 8.17 -7.47 18.52
C GLY A 74 6.83 -7.34 17.79
N THR A 75 6.55 -8.23 16.82
CA THR A 75 5.40 -8.13 15.94
C THR A 75 4.50 -9.36 16.06
N PRO A 76 3.33 -9.26 16.72
CA PRO A 76 2.36 -10.34 16.77
C PRO A 76 1.85 -10.71 15.38
N VAL A 77 1.76 -12.00 15.09
CA VAL A 77 1.13 -12.50 13.86
C VAL A 77 -0.39 -12.32 13.97
N PRO A 78 -1.03 -11.56 13.07
CA PRO A 78 -2.48 -11.40 13.05
C PRO A 78 -3.19 -12.76 12.91
N LYS A 79 -4.36 -12.89 13.54
CA LYS A 79 -5.21 -14.07 13.38
C LYS A 79 -6.00 -14.00 12.07
N GLY A 80 -6.21 -15.16 11.45
CA GLY A 80 -6.91 -15.26 10.18
C GLY A 80 -6.04 -14.83 8.99
N GLY A 81 -6.63 -14.81 7.80
CA GLY A 81 -5.90 -14.47 6.58
C GLY A 81 -4.90 -15.54 6.14
N THR A 82 -3.97 -15.16 5.27
CA THR A 82 -3.01 -16.09 4.65
C THR A 82 -1.65 -15.95 5.31
N ILE A 83 -1.05 -17.08 5.70
CA ILE A 83 0.34 -17.12 6.15
C ILE A 83 1.20 -17.68 5.03
N VAL A 84 2.26 -16.95 4.69
CA VAL A 84 3.33 -17.38 3.80
C VAL A 84 4.53 -17.73 4.66
N ASP A 85 4.97 -18.98 4.60
CA ASP A 85 6.21 -19.42 5.25
C ASP A 85 7.40 -18.85 4.49
N GLY A 86 8.12 -17.92 5.12
CA GLY A 86 9.29 -17.27 4.56
C GLY A 86 10.61 -17.84 5.08
N ARG A 87 10.60 -18.92 5.88
CA ARG A 87 11.82 -19.44 6.50
C ARG A 87 12.84 -19.87 5.45
N GLY A 88 14.09 -19.45 5.64
CA GLY A 88 15.19 -19.71 4.70
C GLY A 88 15.13 -18.83 3.44
N GLN A 89 14.13 -17.97 3.31
CA GLN A 89 13.98 -17.07 2.19
C GLN A 89 14.29 -15.63 2.61
N ILE A 90 14.53 -14.81 1.59
CA ILE A 90 14.94 -13.43 1.74
C ILE A 90 13.87 -12.56 1.09
N LEU A 91 13.32 -11.63 1.86
CA LEU A 91 12.34 -10.67 1.39
C LEU A 91 13.02 -9.33 1.12
N ILE A 92 12.86 -8.83 -0.10
CA ILE A 92 13.38 -7.54 -0.54
C ILE A 92 12.27 -6.71 -1.19
N ALA A 93 12.47 -5.40 -1.32
CA ALA A 93 11.57 -4.54 -2.08
C ALA A 93 11.64 -4.86 -3.58
N ALA A 94 10.48 -4.99 -4.25
CA ALA A 94 10.39 -4.95 -5.71
C ALA A 94 10.24 -3.50 -6.12
N GLN A 95 11.16 -2.95 -6.93
CA GLN A 95 11.10 -1.53 -7.28
C GLN A 95 10.96 -1.29 -8.79
N THR A 96 10.02 -0.40 -9.13
CA THR A 96 9.90 0.31 -10.41
C THR A 96 10.54 1.69 -10.23
N LEU A 97 11.40 2.12 -11.16
CA LEU A 97 12.21 3.34 -11.03
C LEU A 97 11.46 4.66 -11.34
N ASP A 98 10.13 4.66 -11.45
CA ASP A 98 9.40 5.78 -12.06
C ASP A 98 8.60 6.68 -11.10
N GLU A 99 8.60 6.44 -9.78
CA GLU A 99 7.76 7.22 -8.85
C GLU A 99 8.57 8.10 -7.86
N PRO A 100 8.18 9.38 -7.66
CA PRO A 100 8.64 10.19 -6.53
C PRO A 100 7.95 9.71 -5.23
N GLY A 101 8.32 8.50 -4.78
CA GLY A 101 7.95 7.91 -3.49
C GLY A 101 9.08 7.97 -2.46
N PRO A 102 8.90 7.42 -1.24
CA PRO A 102 9.97 7.37 -0.23
C PRO A 102 11.22 6.72 -0.83
N THR A 103 12.32 7.44 -0.70
CA THR A 103 13.67 7.17 -1.18
C THR A 103 14.02 5.68 -1.27
N PHE A 104 14.33 5.21 -2.49
CA PHE A 104 14.97 3.94 -2.88
C PHE A 104 14.84 2.74 -1.89
N LEU A 105 14.21 1.66 -2.34
CA LEU A 105 14.31 0.31 -1.75
C LEU A 105 13.75 0.09 -0.32
N SER A 106 12.87 0.95 0.19
CA SER A 106 12.38 0.76 1.57
C SER A 106 11.10 -0.08 1.66
N ILE A 107 11.23 -1.25 2.29
CA ILE A 107 10.16 -2.03 2.89
C ILE A 107 9.85 -1.38 4.26
N GLU A 108 8.87 -0.49 4.28
CA GLU A 108 8.43 0.22 5.48
C GLU A 108 6.92 0.09 5.70
N THR A 109 6.50 0.27 6.95
CA THR A 109 5.07 0.40 7.28
C THR A 109 4.45 1.56 6.49
N GLY A 110 3.33 1.29 5.83
CA GLY A 110 2.62 2.24 4.98
C GLY A 110 3.10 2.25 3.52
N ALA A 111 4.20 1.57 3.19
CA ALA A 111 4.68 1.46 1.82
C ALA A 111 3.79 0.50 0.99
N PRO A 112 3.79 0.64 -0.35
CA PRO A 112 3.21 -0.36 -1.24
C PRO A 112 3.82 -1.75 -1.01
N ALA A 113 2.99 -2.78 -1.05
CA ALA A 113 3.43 -4.17 -0.94
C ALA A 113 3.93 -4.70 -2.28
N ASP A 114 5.03 -4.11 -2.76
CA ASP A 114 5.79 -4.56 -3.93
C ASP A 114 7.06 -5.25 -3.42
N LEU A 115 7.08 -6.57 -3.49
CA LEU A 115 8.07 -7.40 -2.80
C LEU A 115 8.60 -8.51 -3.69
N VAL A 116 9.86 -8.90 -3.49
CA VAL A 116 10.44 -10.10 -4.09
C VAL A 116 10.88 -11.04 -2.99
N LEU A 117 10.50 -12.31 -3.11
CA LEU A 117 10.95 -13.37 -2.23
C LEU A 117 12.01 -14.18 -2.97
N LEU A 118 13.22 -14.22 -2.41
CA LEU A 118 14.37 -14.92 -2.95
C LEU A 118 14.64 -16.20 -2.15
N SER A 119 15.13 -17.23 -2.82
CA SER A 119 15.56 -18.48 -2.18
C SER A 119 17.04 -18.45 -1.73
N ALA A 120 17.78 -17.37 -2.03
CA ALA A 120 19.19 -17.21 -1.65
C ALA A 120 19.55 -15.75 -1.29
N ASP A 121 20.57 -15.57 -0.42
CA ASP A 121 20.96 -14.27 0.15
C ASP A 121 21.77 -13.39 -0.83
N PRO A 122 21.23 -12.24 -1.29
CA PRO A 122 21.93 -11.34 -2.20
C PRO A 122 23.10 -10.58 -1.54
N LEU A 123 23.17 -10.50 -0.21
CA LEU A 123 24.31 -9.91 0.51
C LEU A 123 25.53 -10.83 0.50
N VAL A 124 25.31 -12.15 0.43
CA VAL A 124 26.38 -13.14 0.29
C VAL A 124 26.92 -13.17 -1.14
N ASN A 125 26.02 -13.09 -2.13
CA ASN A 125 26.38 -13.02 -3.54
C ASN A 125 25.28 -12.29 -4.30
N ILE A 126 25.62 -11.17 -4.94
CA ILE A 126 24.66 -10.35 -5.69
C ILE A 126 23.94 -11.12 -6.82
N GLN A 127 24.55 -12.19 -7.35
CA GLN A 127 23.92 -13.04 -8.36
C GLN A 127 22.67 -13.76 -7.83
N ASN A 128 22.52 -13.89 -6.51
CA ASN A 128 21.34 -14.47 -5.88
C ASN A 128 20.07 -13.64 -6.07
N LEU A 129 20.17 -12.40 -6.58
CA LEU A 129 19.00 -11.64 -7.01
C LEU A 129 18.21 -12.33 -8.15
N SER A 130 18.83 -13.26 -8.87
CA SER A 130 18.15 -14.10 -9.87
C SER A 130 17.40 -15.29 -9.28
N ALA A 131 17.64 -15.64 -8.01
CA ALA A 131 17.01 -16.75 -7.31
C ALA A 131 15.61 -16.36 -6.80
N ILE A 132 14.79 -15.80 -7.69
CA ILE A 132 13.44 -15.33 -7.40
C ILE A 132 12.52 -16.54 -7.23
N GLU A 133 11.96 -16.70 -6.05
CA GLU A 133 10.91 -17.66 -5.78
C GLU A 133 9.55 -17.08 -6.18
N ARG A 134 9.26 -15.85 -5.76
CA ARG A 134 7.98 -15.18 -6.01
C ARG A 134 8.16 -13.68 -6.15
N VAL A 135 7.27 -13.07 -6.93
CA VAL A 135 7.13 -11.62 -7.04
C VAL A 135 5.75 -11.25 -6.53
N MET A 136 5.69 -10.23 -5.67
CA MET A 136 4.46 -9.59 -5.24
C MET A 136 4.39 -8.19 -5.84
N GLN A 137 3.21 -7.85 -6.35
CA GLN A 137 2.88 -6.52 -6.82
C GLN A 137 1.56 -6.07 -6.19
N ALA A 138 1.55 -4.89 -5.58
CA ALA A 138 0.39 -4.32 -4.91
C ALA A 138 -0.31 -5.31 -3.96
N GLY A 139 0.46 -6.07 -3.18
CA GLY A 139 -0.05 -7.05 -2.22
C GLY A 139 -0.55 -8.37 -2.81
N GLN A 140 -0.47 -8.55 -4.13
CA GLN A 140 -0.85 -9.77 -4.83
C GLN A 140 0.40 -10.51 -5.32
N TRP A 141 0.46 -11.81 -5.07
CA TRP A 141 1.49 -12.65 -5.67
C TRP A 141 1.22 -12.81 -7.15
N LEU A 142 2.23 -12.55 -7.98
CA LEU A 142 2.18 -12.81 -9.40
C LEU A 142 2.45 -14.29 -9.66
N ASP A 143 1.69 -14.85 -10.59
CA ASP A 143 2.00 -16.16 -11.17
C ASP A 143 3.24 -15.98 -12.05
N THR A 144 4.41 -16.36 -11.53
CA THR A 144 5.60 -16.49 -12.36
C THR A 144 5.49 -17.78 -13.17
N PRO A 145 5.68 -17.73 -14.51
CA PRO A 145 5.50 -18.87 -15.41
C PRO A 145 6.50 -20.01 -15.18
#